data_AF-A0A5D4SQS5-F1
#
_entry.id   AF-A0A5D4SQS5-F1
#
_cell.length_a   1.000
_cell.length_b   1.000
_cell.length_c   1.000
_cell.angle_alpha   90.00
_cell.angle_beta   90.00
_cell.angle_gamma   90.00
#
_symmetry.space_group_name_H-M   'P 1'
#
loop_
_entity.id
_entity.type
_entity.pdbx_description
1 polymer ?
#
loop_
_entity_poly.entity_id
_entity_poly.type
_entity_poly.pdbx_seq_one_letter_code
_entity_poly.pdbx_strand_id
1 'polypeptide(L)'
;MKFRISSKFGIMEEIRDGKPHTGIDFAMPEGTDLRAIGDAVVERVVNYGSENIGKGVILKLEDGTRAIYGHMDSISVKEGAVIKAGDLLGASGNTGHSSGAHLHFGLWKDGEYIDPTPIAEQVADLSGSLAPKALSIFEPTGAITQWLFGKTVTKTTKETAYGILEGLCEVLVELSGAIALVGGGICLLLHVGGWKGGIRWMGILTVARILILMTLGGV
;
A
#
# COMPACT_ATOMS: atom_id res chain seq x y z
N MET A 1 -6.67 -0.56 17.85
CA MET A 1 -6.17 0.60 17.07
C MET A 1 -4.64 0.65 17.00
N LYS A 2 -4.11 0.66 15.76
CA LYS A 2 -2.68 0.57 15.42
C LYS A 2 -1.85 1.84 15.64
N PHE A 3 -2.46 3.01 15.51
CA PHE A 3 -1.81 4.32 15.70
C PHE A 3 -2.52 5.11 16.79
N ARG A 4 -1.77 5.89 17.57
CA ARG A 4 -2.34 6.72 18.64
C ARG A 4 -2.87 8.03 18.05
N ILE A 5 -4.08 8.42 18.45
CA ILE A 5 -4.60 9.78 18.21
C ILE A 5 -3.79 10.78 19.06
N SER A 6 -3.04 11.67 18.42
CA SER A 6 -2.23 12.70 19.07
C SER A 6 -3.00 14.00 19.31
N SER A 7 -3.92 14.36 18.41
CA SER A 7 -4.81 15.52 18.57
C SER A 7 -6.23 15.13 18.16
N LYS A 8 -7.22 15.56 18.95
CA LYS A 8 -8.62 15.19 18.78
C LYS A 8 -9.38 16.26 18.00
N PHE A 9 -10.53 15.91 17.45
CA PHE A 9 -11.42 16.86 16.81
C PHE A 9 -11.90 17.94 17.78
N GLY A 10 -12.01 19.17 17.28
CA GLY A 10 -12.55 20.32 18.01
C GLY A 10 -11.65 20.90 19.09
N ILE A 11 -10.49 20.29 19.38
CA ILE A 11 -9.60 20.84 20.43
C ILE A 11 -8.93 22.13 19.95
N MET A 12 -8.72 23.03 20.89
CA MET A 12 -8.06 24.31 20.67
C MET A 12 -6.59 24.16 21.04
N GLU A 13 -5.71 24.29 20.06
CA GLU A 13 -4.26 24.19 20.25
C GLU A 13 -3.58 25.45 19.72
N GLU A 14 -2.49 25.87 20.38
CA GLU A 14 -1.76 27.10 20.04
C GLU A 14 -1.26 27.10 18.59
N ILE A 15 -0.81 25.94 18.11
CA ILE A 15 -0.34 25.76 16.73
C ILE A 15 -1.43 26.04 15.68
N ARG A 16 -2.72 26.07 16.06
CA ARG A 16 -3.86 26.28 15.14
C ARG A 16 -4.39 27.72 15.16
N ASP A 17 -3.61 28.68 15.67
CA ASP A 17 -3.97 30.10 15.76
C ASP A 17 -5.33 30.32 16.45
N GLY A 18 -5.62 29.53 17.48
CA GLY A 18 -6.89 29.59 18.22
C GLY A 18 -8.10 29.12 17.42
N LYS A 19 -7.93 28.31 16.37
CA LYS A 19 -9.02 27.62 15.66
C LYS A 19 -9.19 26.19 16.16
N PRO A 20 -10.43 25.66 16.18
CA PRO A 20 -10.66 24.27 16.53
C PRO A 20 -10.05 23.33 15.50
N HIS A 21 -9.54 22.21 15.96
CA HIS A 21 -9.02 21.18 15.07
C HIS A 21 -10.14 20.58 14.19
N THR A 22 -9.99 20.65 12.87
CA THR A 22 -10.97 20.22 11.85
C THR A 22 -10.94 18.72 11.52
N GLY A 23 -10.22 17.93 12.30
CA GLY A 23 -10.05 16.50 12.09
C GLY A 23 -9.46 15.82 13.32
N ILE A 24 -8.86 14.65 13.13
CA ILE A 24 -8.03 13.98 14.13
C ILE A 24 -6.63 13.76 13.56
N ASP A 25 -5.64 13.81 14.44
CA ASP A 25 -4.25 13.55 14.08
C ASP A 25 -3.84 12.19 14.60
N PHE A 26 -3.29 11.35 13.72
CA PHE A 26 -2.70 10.07 14.08
C PHE A 26 -1.18 10.17 14.07
N ALA A 27 -0.54 9.98 15.22
CA ALA A 27 0.90 9.93 15.30
C ALA A 27 1.42 8.65 14.61
N MET A 28 2.21 8.83 13.55
CA MET A 28 2.78 7.75 12.76
C MET A 28 4.11 8.17 12.12
N PRO A 29 5.05 7.24 11.88
CA PRO A 29 6.28 7.54 11.16
C PRO A 29 5.99 8.09 9.75
N GLU A 30 6.87 8.94 9.22
CA GLU A 30 6.86 9.31 7.81
C GLU A 30 7.02 8.05 6.94
N GLY A 31 6.42 8.06 5.74
CA GLY A 31 6.45 6.91 4.84
C GLY A 31 5.43 5.82 5.15
N THR A 32 4.55 6.00 6.14
CA THR A 32 3.46 5.05 6.42
C THR A 32 2.42 5.12 5.30
N ASP A 33 2.10 3.98 4.68
CA ASP A 33 1.04 3.89 3.67
C ASP A 33 -0.27 4.52 4.16
N LEU A 34 -0.82 5.44 3.37
CA LEU A 34 -2.13 6.04 3.57
C LEU A 34 -3.10 5.47 2.55
N ARG A 35 -4.21 4.89 3.03
CA ARG A 35 -5.17 4.16 2.20
C ARG A 35 -6.58 4.76 2.31
N ALA A 36 -7.34 4.59 1.23
CA ALA A 36 -8.68 5.14 1.12
C ALA A 36 -9.66 4.48 2.11
N ILE A 37 -10.42 5.31 2.84
CA ILE A 37 -11.37 4.86 3.86
C ILE A 37 -12.62 4.18 3.27
N GLY A 38 -12.91 4.45 1.99
CA GLY A 38 -14.09 3.96 1.29
C GLY A 38 -13.97 4.17 -0.22
N ASP A 39 -14.95 3.66 -0.96
CA ASP A 39 -15.08 3.92 -2.39
C ASP A 39 -15.31 5.42 -2.63
N ALA A 40 -14.56 5.99 -3.57
CA ALA A 40 -14.47 7.43 -3.74
C ALA A 40 -14.00 7.83 -5.13
N VAL A 41 -14.08 9.14 -5.40
CA VAL A 41 -13.32 9.80 -6.46
C VAL A 41 -12.34 10.77 -5.82
N VAL A 42 -11.11 10.85 -6.33
CA VAL A 42 -10.15 11.89 -5.92
C VAL A 42 -10.68 13.23 -6.41
N GLU A 43 -11.25 14.02 -5.49
CA GLU A 43 -11.80 15.33 -5.82
C GLU A 43 -10.67 16.33 -6.05
N ARG A 44 -9.65 16.33 -5.18
CA ARG A 44 -8.48 17.20 -5.32
C ARG A 44 -7.19 16.58 -4.79
N VAL A 45 -6.08 17.01 -5.38
CA VAL A 45 -4.71 16.78 -4.92
C VAL A 45 -4.09 18.15 -4.71
N VAL A 46 -3.67 18.44 -3.47
CA VAL A 46 -3.21 19.78 -3.08
C VAL A 46 -1.76 19.76 -2.61
N ASN A 47 -1.08 20.90 -2.76
CA ASN A 47 0.22 21.16 -2.18
C ASN A 47 0.32 22.63 -1.76
N TYR A 48 0.16 22.88 -0.46
CA TYR A 48 0.27 24.21 0.14
C TYR A 48 1.67 24.54 0.67
N GLY A 49 2.69 23.75 0.32
CA GLY A 49 4.06 23.96 0.78
C GLY A 49 4.17 23.81 2.31
N SER A 50 4.62 24.87 2.98
CA SER A 50 4.80 24.94 4.44
C SER A 50 3.56 25.45 5.19
N GLU A 51 2.45 25.65 4.49
CA GLU A 51 1.20 26.14 5.09
C GLU A 51 0.12 25.04 5.13
N ASN A 52 -0.89 25.25 5.99
CA ASN A 52 -2.10 24.43 6.05
C ASN A 52 -1.77 22.91 6.12
N ILE A 53 -2.53 22.06 5.44
CA ILE A 53 -2.28 20.61 5.38
C ILE A 53 -1.06 20.20 4.52
N GLY A 54 -0.28 21.14 3.98
CA GLY A 54 0.85 20.82 3.11
C GLY A 54 0.42 20.06 1.85
N LYS A 55 1.02 18.89 1.62
CA LYS A 55 0.55 17.95 0.60
C LYS A 55 -0.65 17.17 1.14
N GLY A 56 -1.70 17.05 0.32
CA GLY A 56 -2.88 16.30 0.73
C GLY A 56 -3.75 15.80 -0.41
N VAL A 57 -4.62 14.86 -0.08
CA VAL A 57 -5.61 14.25 -0.96
C VAL A 57 -7.00 14.46 -0.35
N ILE A 58 -7.94 14.93 -1.17
CA ILE A 58 -9.34 15.08 -0.80
C ILE A 58 -10.14 14.08 -1.64
N LEU A 59 -10.75 13.11 -0.97
CA LEU A 59 -11.63 12.12 -1.58
C LEU A 59 -13.08 12.55 -1.41
N LYS A 60 -13.88 12.43 -2.46
CA LYS A 60 -15.35 12.52 -2.38
C LYS A 60 -15.93 11.11 -2.36
N LEU A 61 -16.50 10.73 -1.22
CA LEU A 61 -17.17 9.44 -1.02
C LEU A 61 -18.53 9.42 -1.73
N GLU A 62 -19.09 8.22 -1.89
CA GLU A 62 -20.39 8.01 -2.57
C GLU A 62 -21.55 8.78 -1.91
N ASP A 63 -21.51 8.96 -0.59
CA ASP A 63 -22.53 9.67 0.18
C ASP A 63 -22.36 11.20 0.18
N GLY A 64 -21.39 11.71 -0.59
CA GLY A 64 -21.06 13.14 -0.70
C GLY A 64 -20.10 13.65 0.37
N THR A 65 -19.73 12.83 1.36
CA THR A 65 -18.73 13.19 2.38
C THR A 65 -17.35 13.35 1.74
N ARG A 66 -16.61 14.37 2.16
CA ARG A 66 -15.21 14.56 1.79
C ARG A 66 -14.30 14.05 2.87
N ALA A 67 -13.43 13.10 2.55
CA ALA A 67 -12.36 12.64 3.42
C ALA A 67 -11.05 13.33 3.03
N ILE A 68 -10.40 13.94 4.02
CA ILE A 68 -9.21 14.78 3.83
C ILE A 68 -8.02 14.07 4.47
N TYR A 69 -6.98 13.85 3.67
CA TYR A 69 -5.69 13.30 4.11
C TYR A 69 -4.64 14.41 3.98
N GLY A 70 -4.10 14.87 5.11
CA GLY A 70 -3.14 15.97 5.18
C GLY A 70 -1.74 15.54 5.64
N HIS A 71 -0.80 16.48 5.52
CA HIS A 71 0.60 16.37 5.92
C HIS A 71 1.35 15.21 5.24
N MET A 72 0.94 14.82 4.03
CA MET A 72 1.52 13.68 3.31
C MET A 72 2.96 13.98 2.86
N ASP A 73 3.80 12.95 2.73
CA ASP A 73 5.11 13.06 2.08
C ASP A 73 5.01 12.85 0.57
N SER A 74 4.28 11.80 0.16
CA SER A 74 4.08 11.44 -1.24
C SER A 74 2.62 11.18 -1.55
N ILE A 75 2.25 11.40 -2.82
CA ILE A 75 0.90 11.18 -3.35
C ILE A 75 1.02 10.26 -4.56
N SER A 76 0.28 9.15 -4.52
CA SER A 76 0.29 8.09 -5.54
C SER A 76 -0.90 8.15 -6.50
N VAL A 77 -1.84 9.06 -6.25
CA VAL A 77 -3.09 9.23 -7.02
C VAL A 77 -3.17 10.58 -7.72
N LYS A 78 -4.09 10.70 -8.67
CA LYS A 78 -4.36 11.93 -9.42
C LYS A 78 -5.82 12.35 -9.29
N GLU A 79 -6.08 13.64 -9.47
CA GLU A 79 -7.45 14.17 -9.50
C GLU A 79 -8.31 13.44 -10.54
N GLY A 80 -9.57 13.18 -10.19
CA GLY A 80 -10.52 12.43 -11.01
C GLY A 80 -10.36 10.91 -10.99
N ALA A 81 -9.33 10.36 -10.32
CA ALA A 81 -9.18 8.91 -10.19
C ALA A 81 -10.34 8.30 -9.38
N VAL A 82 -10.86 7.17 -9.84
CA VAL A 82 -11.80 6.34 -9.08
C VAL A 82 -11.00 5.45 -8.15
N ILE A 83 -11.37 5.46 -6.87
CA ILE A 83 -10.66 4.84 -5.76
C ILE A 83 -11.60 3.86 -5.07
N LYS A 84 -11.08 2.68 -4.73
CA LYS A 84 -11.75 1.69 -3.89
C LYS A 84 -11.23 1.76 -2.46
N ALA A 85 -12.07 1.33 -1.51
CA ALA A 85 -11.66 1.20 -0.12
C ALA A 85 -10.37 0.37 -0.01
N GLY A 86 -9.34 0.90 0.64
CA GLY A 86 -8.03 0.26 0.81
C GLY A 86 -6.99 0.58 -0.28
N ASP A 87 -7.35 1.26 -1.35
CA ASP A 87 -6.39 1.67 -2.38
C ASP A 87 -5.36 2.65 -1.81
N LEU A 88 -4.12 2.56 -2.30
CA LEU A 88 -3.01 3.41 -1.86
C LEU A 88 -3.17 4.83 -2.37
N LEU A 89 -3.23 5.80 -1.46
CA LEU A 89 -3.28 7.22 -1.78
C LEU A 89 -1.90 7.87 -1.82
N GLY A 90 -0.96 7.34 -1.03
CA GLY A 90 0.37 7.91 -0.83
C GLY A 90 0.93 7.50 0.52
N ALA A 91 1.83 8.33 1.07
CA ALA A 91 2.46 8.05 2.35
C ALA A 91 2.40 9.25 3.31
N SER A 92 2.31 8.97 4.60
CA SER A 92 2.37 9.97 5.68
C SER A 92 3.69 10.74 5.63
N GLY A 93 3.67 11.96 6.16
CA GLY A 93 4.82 12.82 6.18
C GLY A 93 4.74 13.85 7.30
N ASN A 94 5.36 14.99 7.05
CA ASN A 94 5.40 16.14 7.94
C ASN A 94 5.38 17.45 7.15
N THR A 95 4.65 17.49 6.03
CA THR A 95 4.56 18.69 5.18
C THR A 95 3.51 19.66 5.70
N GLY A 96 3.55 20.92 5.28
CA GLY A 96 2.60 21.94 5.73
C GLY A 96 2.88 22.45 7.14
N HIS A 97 1.83 22.96 7.78
CA HIS A 97 1.89 23.48 9.15
C HIS A 97 1.75 22.34 10.16
N SER A 98 2.87 21.65 10.39
CA SER A 98 2.95 20.45 11.24
C SER A 98 4.14 20.52 12.20
N SER A 99 3.98 20.02 13.41
CA SER A 99 5.03 19.96 14.44
C SER A 99 5.81 18.65 14.46
N GLY A 100 5.36 17.62 13.72
CA GLY A 100 6.01 16.32 13.66
C GLY A 100 5.24 15.33 12.78
N ALA A 101 5.85 14.20 12.46
CA ALA A 101 5.26 13.22 11.54
C ALA A 101 3.92 12.67 12.05
N HIS A 102 2.87 12.86 11.24
CA HIS A 102 1.52 12.37 11.54
C HIS A 102 0.63 12.37 10.28
N LEU A 103 -0.53 11.74 10.38
CA LEU A 103 -1.64 11.94 9.44
C LEU A 103 -2.66 12.88 10.07
N HIS A 104 -2.97 13.98 9.39
CA HIS A 104 -4.21 14.72 9.64
C HIS A 104 -5.34 14.10 8.83
N PHE A 105 -6.39 13.62 9.50
CA PHE A 105 -7.57 13.05 8.87
C PHE A 105 -8.82 13.85 9.24
N GLY A 106 -9.46 14.45 8.23
CA GLY A 106 -10.67 15.25 8.39
C GLY A 106 -11.85 14.69 7.61
N LEU A 107 -13.06 14.92 8.12
CA LEU A 107 -14.30 14.68 7.39
C LEU A 107 -15.04 15.99 7.21
N TRP A 108 -15.53 16.25 6.01
CA TRP A 108 -16.34 17.41 5.70
C TRP A 108 -17.61 16.99 4.96
N LYS A 109 -18.76 17.49 5.39
CA LYS A 109 -20.06 17.22 4.76
C LYS A 109 -20.96 18.44 4.92
N ASP A 110 -21.74 18.76 3.90
CA ASP A 110 -22.80 19.77 3.96
C ASP A 110 -22.41 21.14 4.55
N GLY A 111 -21.15 21.56 4.36
CA GLY A 111 -20.66 22.87 4.83
C GLY A 111 -19.82 22.82 6.11
N GLU A 112 -19.79 21.70 6.82
CA GLU A 112 -19.17 21.59 8.14
C GLU A 112 -18.20 20.42 8.27
N TYR A 113 -17.29 20.52 9.24
CA TYR A 113 -16.41 19.41 9.62
C TYR A 113 -17.10 18.51 10.63
N ILE A 114 -16.96 17.21 10.46
CA ILE A 114 -17.56 16.18 11.31
C ILE A 114 -16.44 15.47 12.08
N ASP A 115 -16.71 15.12 13.34
CA ASP A 115 -15.79 14.35 14.18
C ASP A 115 -15.54 12.94 13.58
N PRO A 116 -14.31 12.64 13.12
CA PRO A 116 -13.96 11.33 12.56
C PRO A 116 -13.63 10.27 13.64
N THR A 117 -13.65 10.62 14.94
CA THR A 117 -13.34 9.70 16.04
C THR A 117 -14.11 8.37 15.96
N PRO A 118 -15.42 8.33 15.59
CA PRO A 118 -16.16 7.06 15.46
C PRO A 118 -15.60 6.08 14.42
N ILE A 119 -14.84 6.57 13.41
CA ILE A 119 -14.22 5.74 12.38
C ILE A 119 -12.69 5.68 12.50
N ALA A 120 -12.12 6.21 13.60
CA ALA A 120 -10.68 6.35 13.74
C ALA A 120 -9.93 5.00 13.69
N GLU A 121 -10.52 3.95 14.27
CA GLU A 121 -9.93 2.61 14.23
C GLU A 121 -9.89 2.06 12.80
N GLN A 122 -10.94 2.27 12.00
CA GLN A 122 -10.96 1.87 10.59
C GLN A 122 -9.88 2.61 9.77
N VAL A 123 -9.71 3.91 9.98
CA VAL A 123 -8.66 4.71 9.32
C VAL A 123 -7.28 4.19 9.70
N ALA A 124 -7.04 3.93 10.99
CA ALA A 124 -5.77 3.45 11.50
C ALA A 124 -5.44 2.02 11.01
N ASP A 125 -6.45 1.15 10.86
CA ASP A 125 -6.28 -0.23 10.42
C ASP A 125 -6.05 -0.34 8.91
N LEU A 126 -6.75 0.49 8.12
CA LEU A 126 -6.48 0.62 6.69
C LEU A 126 -5.12 1.29 6.44
N SER A 127 -4.69 2.18 7.33
CA SER A 127 -3.40 2.83 7.18
C SER A 127 -2.26 1.92 7.65
N GLY A 128 -1.19 1.93 6.87
CA GLY A 128 0.04 1.22 7.14
C GLY A 128 0.11 -0.19 6.55
N SER A 129 1.17 -0.42 5.78
CA SER A 129 1.91 -1.66 5.77
C SER A 129 3.38 -1.33 5.52
N LEU A 130 4.29 -2.02 6.22
CA LEU A 130 5.67 -2.21 5.75
C LEU A 130 5.70 -3.33 4.69
N ALA A 131 4.60 -3.61 3.99
CA ALA A 131 4.60 -4.66 2.98
C ALA A 131 5.41 -4.15 1.78
N PRO A 132 6.44 -4.89 1.35
CA PRO A 132 7.30 -4.44 0.28
C PRO A 132 6.48 -4.23 -0.98
N LYS A 133 6.93 -3.26 -1.77
CA LYS A 133 6.51 -2.83 -3.12
C LYS A 133 6.07 -3.95 -4.10
N ALA A 134 6.34 -5.22 -3.79
CA ALA A 134 6.08 -6.41 -4.58
C ALA A 134 4.58 -6.71 -4.81
N LEU A 135 3.68 -6.40 -3.87
CA LEU A 135 2.26 -6.74 -4.04
C LEU A 135 1.54 -5.87 -5.09
N SER A 136 2.10 -4.71 -5.45
CA SER A 136 1.57 -3.83 -6.50
C SER A 136 1.97 -4.23 -7.92
N ILE A 137 2.90 -5.18 -8.08
CA ILE A 137 3.31 -5.71 -9.39
C ILE A 137 2.31 -6.78 -9.89
N PHE A 138 1.47 -7.28 -8.99
CA PHE A 138 0.48 -8.33 -9.27
C PHE A 138 -0.95 -7.80 -9.11
N GLU A 139 -1.26 -6.64 -9.68
CA GLU A 139 -2.64 -6.39 -10.08
C GLU A 139 -2.86 -7.10 -11.41
N PRO A 140 -3.58 -8.24 -11.46
CA PRO A 140 -3.99 -8.79 -12.73
C PRO A 140 -4.99 -7.78 -13.31
N THR A 141 -4.54 -6.97 -14.26
CA THR A 141 -5.42 -6.16 -15.11
C THR A 141 -6.61 -7.03 -15.50
N GLY A 142 -7.82 -6.54 -15.26
CA GLY A 142 -9.08 -7.33 -15.25
C GLY A 142 -9.36 -8.22 -16.47
N ALA A 143 -8.59 -8.08 -17.54
CA ALA A 143 -8.57 -8.98 -18.69
C ALA A 143 -8.22 -10.44 -18.32
N ILE A 144 -7.28 -10.68 -17.40
CA ILE A 144 -6.83 -12.05 -17.05
C ILE A 144 -7.84 -12.74 -16.14
N THR A 145 -8.41 -12.01 -15.18
CA THR A 145 -9.46 -12.55 -14.27
C THR A 145 -10.77 -12.82 -15.01
N GLN A 146 -11.14 -12.01 -16.00
CA GLN A 146 -12.32 -12.26 -16.82
C GLN A 146 -12.14 -13.47 -17.76
N TRP A 147 -10.93 -13.68 -18.29
CA TRP A 147 -10.61 -14.83 -19.15
C TRP A 147 -10.54 -16.15 -18.37
N LEU A 148 -9.98 -16.14 -17.15
CA LEU A 148 -9.83 -17.37 -16.35
C LEU A 148 -11.10 -17.78 -15.60
N PHE A 149 -11.96 -16.85 -15.18
CA PHE A 149 -13.02 -17.17 -14.22
C PHE A 149 -14.45 -16.87 -14.64
N GLY A 150 -14.70 -16.19 -15.77
CA GLY A 150 -16.00 -16.15 -16.46
C GLY A 150 -17.27 -15.80 -15.65
N LYS A 151 -17.18 -15.41 -14.37
CA LYS A 151 -18.31 -15.09 -13.49
C LYS A 151 -17.89 -14.08 -12.41
N THR A 152 -18.85 -13.23 -12.04
CA THR A 152 -18.75 -12.12 -11.09
C THR A 152 -18.11 -12.56 -9.75
N VAL A 153 -17.01 -11.92 -9.38
CA VAL A 153 -16.20 -12.22 -8.19
C VAL A 153 -16.75 -11.49 -6.96
N THR A 154 -17.03 -12.22 -5.87
CA THR A 154 -17.44 -11.67 -4.57
C THR A 154 -16.24 -11.53 -3.63
N LYS A 155 -16.37 -10.78 -2.53
CA LYS A 155 -15.29 -10.50 -1.55
C LYS A 155 -14.58 -11.78 -1.05
N THR A 156 -15.34 -12.85 -0.81
CA THR A 156 -14.83 -14.16 -0.38
C THR A 156 -13.98 -14.85 -1.46
N THR A 157 -14.26 -14.62 -2.73
CA THR A 157 -13.46 -15.18 -3.83
C THR A 157 -12.11 -14.46 -3.98
N LYS A 158 -12.01 -13.18 -3.56
CA LYS A 158 -10.72 -12.48 -3.52
C LYS A 158 -9.80 -13.05 -2.44
N GLU A 159 -10.29 -13.24 -1.22
CA GLU A 159 -9.52 -13.84 -0.11
C GLU A 159 -9.06 -15.26 -0.46
N THR A 160 -9.93 -16.05 -1.11
CA THR A 160 -9.58 -17.38 -1.62
C THR A 160 -8.54 -17.30 -2.75
N ALA A 161 -8.66 -16.33 -3.67
CA ALA A 161 -7.69 -16.13 -4.74
C ALA A 161 -6.32 -15.69 -4.20
N TYR A 162 -6.28 -14.83 -3.19
CA TYR A 162 -5.04 -14.45 -2.50
C TYR A 162 -4.39 -15.66 -1.82
N GLY A 163 -5.16 -16.47 -1.10
CA GLY A 163 -4.63 -17.70 -0.50
C GLY A 163 -4.12 -18.71 -1.54
N ILE A 164 -4.78 -18.84 -2.70
CA ILE A 164 -4.29 -19.67 -3.81
C ILE A 164 -3.00 -19.10 -4.41
N LEU A 165 -2.91 -17.77 -4.57
CA LEU A 165 -1.71 -17.11 -5.10
C LEU A 165 -0.52 -17.24 -4.15
N GLU A 166 -0.73 -17.07 -2.84
CA GLU A 166 0.30 -17.32 -1.83
C GLU A 166 0.79 -18.76 -1.88
N GLY A 167 -0.13 -19.74 -1.92
CA GLY A 167 0.23 -21.15 -2.07
C GLY A 167 0.98 -21.45 -3.38
N LEU A 168 0.61 -20.82 -4.50
CA LEU A 168 1.32 -20.96 -5.77
C LEU A 168 2.74 -20.35 -5.72
N CYS A 169 2.92 -19.22 -5.04
CA CYS A 169 4.23 -18.61 -4.83
C CYS A 169 5.14 -19.52 -4.00
N GLU A 170 4.63 -20.12 -2.92
CA GLU A 170 5.38 -21.10 -2.10
C GLU A 170 5.81 -22.30 -2.95
N VAL A 171 4.89 -22.86 -3.74
CA VAL A 171 5.18 -23.99 -4.65
C VAL A 171 6.24 -23.61 -5.71
N LEU A 172 6.18 -22.41 -6.27
CA LEU A 172 7.17 -21.93 -7.24
C LEU A 172 8.56 -21.74 -6.60
N VAL A 173 8.61 -21.24 -5.37
CA VAL A 173 9.86 -21.11 -4.61
C VAL A 173 10.47 -22.49 -4.33
N GLU A 174 9.68 -23.46 -3.89
CA GLU A 174 10.13 -24.83 -3.66
C GLU A 174 10.62 -25.50 -4.95
N LEU A 175 9.87 -25.39 -6.05
CA LEU A 175 10.25 -25.89 -7.37
C LEU A 175 11.57 -25.28 -7.86
N SER A 176 11.75 -23.96 -7.67
CA SER A 176 13.00 -23.29 -8.04
C SER A 176 14.20 -23.81 -7.24
N GLY A 177 14.00 -24.14 -5.96
CA GLY A 177 14.99 -24.76 -5.10
C GLY A 177 15.38 -26.16 -5.57
N ALA A 178 14.39 -26.99 -5.88
CA ALA A 178 14.60 -28.34 -6.39
C ALA A 178 15.35 -28.36 -7.73
N ILE A 179 14.97 -27.46 -8.67
CA ILE A 179 15.64 -27.33 -9.98
C ILE A 179 17.09 -26.90 -9.81
N ALA A 180 17.37 -25.94 -8.93
CA ALA A 180 18.74 -25.48 -8.69
C ALA A 180 19.63 -26.57 -8.07
N LEU A 181 19.10 -27.36 -7.12
CA LEU A 181 19.81 -28.46 -6.48
C LEU A 181 20.10 -29.60 -7.46
N VAL A 182 19.06 -30.12 -8.12
CA VAL A 182 19.19 -31.26 -9.04
C VAL A 182 19.97 -30.86 -10.29
N GLY A 183 19.63 -29.73 -10.90
CA GLY A 183 20.32 -29.21 -12.08
C GLY A 183 21.77 -28.83 -11.80
N GLY A 184 22.05 -28.23 -10.65
CA GLY A 184 23.42 -27.92 -10.20
C GLY A 184 24.26 -29.19 -10.00
N GLY A 185 23.69 -30.22 -9.36
CA GLY A 185 24.34 -31.53 -9.19
C GLY A 185 24.68 -32.20 -10.52
N ILE A 186 23.76 -32.19 -11.48
CA ILE A 186 23.99 -32.71 -12.83
C ILE A 186 25.10 -31.92 -13.55
N CYS A 187 25.06 -30.58 -13.48
CA CYS A 187 26.09 -29.74 -14.09
C CYS A 187 27.49 -29.99 -13.52
N LEU A 188 27.58 -30.24 -12.20
CA LEU A 188 28.83 -30.58 -11.53
C LEU A 188 29.35 -31.96 -11.97
N LEU A 189 28.49 -32.97 -12.03
CA LEU A 189 28.86 -34.32 -12.50
C LEU A 189 29.37 -34.30 -13.95
N LEU A 190 28.67 -33.58 -14.83
CA LEU A 190 29.11 -33.42 -16.23
C LEU A 190 30.44 -32.68 -16.33
N HIS A 191 30.68 -31.70 -15.44
CA HIS A 191 31.96 -31.00 -15.39
C HIS A 191 33.11 -31.93 -14.99
N VAL A 192 32.93 -32.74 -13.95
CA VAL A 192 33.89 -33.78 -13.54
C VAL A 192 34.10 -34.80 -14.67
N GLY A 193 33.06 -35.10 -15.45
CA GLY A 193 33.12 -35.91 -16.67
C GLY A 193 33.77 -35.25 -17.90
N GLY A 194 34.37 -34.06 -17.75
CA GLY A 194 35.12 -33.37 -18.81
C GLY A 194 34.34 -32.32 -19.60
N TRP A 195 33.06 -32.07 -19.29
CA TRP A 195 32.30 -31.00 -19.92
C TRP A 195 32.66 -29.63 -19.34
N LYS A 196 33.45 -28.86 -20.08
CA LYS A 196 33.90 -27.52 -19.67
C LYS A 196 32.76 -26.51 -19.45
N GLY A 197 31.54 -26.79 -19.95
CA GLY A 197 30.37 -25.92 -19.81
C GLY A 197 29.65 -26.01 -18.45
N GLY A 198 29.86 -27.07 -17.67
CA GLY A 198 29.05 -27.36 -16.48
C GLY A 198 29.03 -26.24 -15.42
N ILE A 199 30.19 -25.63 -15.12
CA ILE A 199 30.27 -24.53 -14.14
C ILE A 199 29.48 -23.29 -14.59
N ARG A 200 29.47 -22.98 -15.89
CA ARG A 200 28.71 -21.82 -16.42
C ARG A 200 27.21 -22.02 -16.26
N TRP A 201 26.71 -23.22 -16.55
CA TRP A 201 25.29 -23.55 -16.40
C TRP A 201 24.86 -23.61 -14.94
N MET A 202 25.72 -24.09 -14.05
CA MET A 202 25.49 -24.02 -12.60
C MET A 202 25.30 -22.58 -12.12
N GLY A 203 26.16 -21.65 -12.56
CA GLY A 203 26.01 -20.22 -12.24
C GLY A 203 24.70 -19.62 -12.76
N ILE A 204 24.26 -19.99 -13.96
CA ILE A 204 22.99 -19.53 -14.53
C ILE A 204 21.79 -20.01 -13.69
N LEU A 205 21.78 -21.27 -13.27
CA LEU A 205 20.71 -21.82 -12.42
C LEU A 205 20.64 -21.14 -11.05
N THR A 206 21.80 -20.83 -10.46
CA THR A 206 21.88 -20.09 -9.19
C THR A 206 21.36 -18.67 -9.34
N VAL A 207 21.76 -17.95 -10.40
CA VAL A 207 21.28 -16.57 -10.66
C VAL A 207 19.78 -16.56 -10.95
N ALA A 208 19.27 -17.50 -11.74
CA ALA A 208 17.84 -17.63 -12.00
C ALA A 208 17.03 -17.83 -10.71
N ARG A 209 17.52 -18.69 -9.79
CA ARG A 209 16.89 -18.88 -8.48
C ARG A 209 16.93 -17.61 -7.63
N ILE A 210 18.06 -16.90 -7.60
CA ILE A 210 18.18 -15.64 -6.84
C ILE A 210 17.19 -14.60 -7.38
N LEU A 211 17.05 -14.49 -8.70
CA LEU A 211 16.08 -13.59 -9.32
C LEU A 211 14.64 -13.97 -8.95
N ILE A 212 14.30 -15.25 -8.97
CA ILE A 212 12.97 -15.74 -8.55
C ILE A 212 12.69 -15.37 -7.09
N LEU A 213 13.66 -15.59 -6.18
CA LEU A 213 13.54 -15.21 -4.78
C LEU A 213 13.39 -13.70 -4.62
N MET A 214 14.22 -12.90 -5.31
CA MET A 214 14.10 -11.43 -5.30
C MET A 214 12.74 -10.94 -5.81
N THR A 215 12.11 -11.65 -6.75
CA THR A 215 10.80 -11.29 -7.29
C THR A 215 9.62 -11.78 -6.45
N LEU A 216 9.75 -12.89 -5.72
CA LEU A 216 8.63 -13.57 -5.04
C LEU A 216 8.70 -13.53 -3.51
N GLY A 217 9.83 -13.16 -2.91
CA GLY A 217 10.01 -13.13 -1.46
C GLY A 217 11.39 -12.62 -1.08
N GLY A 218 11.49 -11.33 -0.77
CA GLY A 218 12.73 -10.70 -0.33
C GLY A 218 13.13 -11.13 1.09
N VAL A 219 14.42 -11.43 1.24
CA VAL A 219 15.15 -11.50 2.52
C VAL A 219 15.13 -10.15 3.23
#